data_AF-A0AAV8T8G8-F1
#
_entry.id   AF-A0AAV8T8G8-F1
#
_cell.length_a   1.000
_cell.length_b   1.000
_cell.length_c   1.000
_cell.angle_alpha   90.00
_cell.angle_beta   90.00
_cell.angle_gamma   90.00
#
_symmetry.space_group_name_H-M   'P 1'
#
loop_
_entity.id
_entity.type
_entity.pdbx_description
1 polymer ?
#
loop_
_entity_poly.entity_id
_entity_poly.type
_entity_poly.pdbx_seq_one_letter_code
_entity_poly.pdbx_strand_id
1 'polypeptide(L)' 'MIWEGKNVVTTGRKIIGATNLAESAPGTIRGDFAIEIGSNVIHGSDLVKSARKEIALCCYQCLYT' A
#
# COMPACT_ATOMS: atom_id res chain seq x y z
N MET A 1 -5.97 -5.55 4.79
CA MET A 1 -5.43 -6.85 4.33
C MET A 1 -3.95 -6.93 4.68
N ILE A 2 -3.38 -8.12 4.82
CA ILE A 2 -1.96 -8.32 5.13
C ILE A 2 -1.39 -9.23 4.05
N TRP A 3 -0.32 -8.76 3.39
CA TRP A 3 0.34 -9.48 2.30
C TRP A 3 1.75 -9.85 2.72
N GLU A 4 2.16 -11.08 2.42
CA GLU A 4 3.50 -11.60 2.72
C GLU A 4 4.28 -11.88 1.43
N GLY A 5 5.61 -11.81 1.53
CA GLY A 5 6.50 -12.09 0.40
C GLY A 5 7.81 -11.32 0.47
N LYS A 6 8.75 -11.71 -0.39
CA LYS A 6 10.07 -11.06 -0.48
C LYS A 6 9.91 -9.62 -0.96
N ASN A 7 10.42 -8.66 -0.19
CA ASN A 7 10.33 -7.23 -0.48
C ASN A 7 8.88 -6.75 -0.72
N VAL A 8 7.90 -7.34 -0.04
CA VAL A 8 6.46 -7.10 -0.30
C VAL A 8 6.06 -5.64 -0.07
N VAL A 9 6.68 -4.93 0.89
CA VAL A 9 6.40 -3.50 1.13
C VAL A 9 6.76 -2.68 -0.11
N THR A 10 7.99 -2.83 -0.61
CA THR A 10 8.44 -2.11 -1.82
C THR A 10 7.66 -2.53 -3.05
N THR A 11 7.40 -3.83 -3.21
CA THR A 11 6.68 -4.37 -4.38
C THR A 11 5.22 -3.93 -4.38
N GLY A 12 4.55 -3.96 -3.21
CA GLY A 12 3.19 -3.47 -3.04
C GLY A 12 3.07 -1.98 -3.38
N ARG A 13 4.03 -1.16 -2.95
CA ARG A 13 4.06 0.26 -3.32
C ARG A 13 4.23 0.49 -4.82
N LYS A 14 4.99 -0.36 -5.52
CA LYS A 14 5.11 -0.30 -6.99
C LYS A 14 3.80 -0.65 -7.68
N ILE A 15 3.08 -1.66 -7.18
CA ILE A 15 1.76 -2.05 -7.70
C ILE A 15 0.73 -0.95 -7.46
N ILE A 16 0.76 -0.32 -6.29
CA ILE A 16 -0.14 0.78 -5.92
C ILE A 16 0.05 1.99 -6.84
N GLY A 17 1.30 2.36 -7.14
CA GLY A 17 1.61 3.54 -7.91
C GLY A 17 1.87 4.79 -7.06
N ALA A 18 2.16 5.91 -7.73
CA ALA A 18 2.51 7.17 -7.07
C ALA A 18 1.31 7.78 -6.32
N THR A 19 1.55 8.65 -5.34
CA THR A 19 0.45 9.37 -4.66
C THR A 19 -0.11 10.47 -5.54
N ASN A 20 0.75 11.14 -6.31
CA ASN A 20 0.32 12.04 -7.36
C ASN A 20 -0.10 11.21 -8.58
N LEU A 21 -1.35 11.35 -9.01
CA LEU A 21 -1.92 10.57 -10.12
C LEU A 21 -1.23 10.88 -11.44
N ALA A 22 -0.80 12.12 -11.64
CA ALA A 22 -0.06 12.53 -12.83
C ALA A 22 1.30 11.81 -12.96
N GLU A 23 1.84 11.30 -11.85
CA GLU A 23 3.09 10.55 -11.80
C GLU A 23 2.86 9.03 -11.68
N SER A 24 1.61 8.59 -11.57
CA SER A 24 1.30 7.16 -11.44
C SER A 24 1.29 6.51 -12.81
N ALA A 25 2.13 5.50 -13.00
CA ALA A 25 2.24 4.81 -14.28
C ALA A 25 0.93 4.07 -14.63
N PRO A 26 0.53 4.01 -15.92
CA PRO A 26 -0.55 3.14 -16.38
C PRO A 26 -0.29 1.68 -15.97
N GLY A 27 -1.34 0.95 -15.57
CA GLY A 27 -1.23 -0.42 -15.04
C GLY A 27 -0.96 -0.50 -13.54
N THR A 28 -0.80 0.64 -12.85
CA THR A 28 -0.81 0.71 -11.39
C THR A 28 -2.21 0.96 -10.87
N ILE A 29 -2.51 0.54 -9.65
CA ILE A 29 -3.87 0.68 -9.08
C ILE A 29 -4.33 2.14 -9.11
N ARG A 30 -3.45 3.08 -8.74
CA ARG A 30 -3.80 4.50 -8.77
C ARG A 30 -3.82 5.08 -10.19
N GLY A 31 -2.97 4.60 -11.08
CA GLY A 31 -2.99 5.04 -12.48
C GLY A 31 -4.29 4.69 -13.18
N ASP A 32 -4.87 3.54 -12.85
CA ASP A 32 -6.04 3.02 -13.56
C ASP A 32 -7.37 3.33 -12.85
N PHE A 33 -7.39 3.42 -11.52
CA PHE A 33 -8.64 3.48 -10.73
C PHE A 33 -8.84 4.74 -9.89
N ALA A 34 -7.82 5.56 -9.68
CA ALA A 34 -7.96 6.75 -8.84
C ALA A 34 -8.27 8.01 -9.66
N ILE A 35 -9.12 8.89 -9.10
CA ILE A 35 -9.68 10.06 -9.79
C ILE A 35 -8.98 11.36 -9.36
N GLU A 36 -8.67 11.48 -8.07
CA GLU A 36 -8.01 12.65 -7.48
C GLU A 36 -7.11 12.25 -6.30
N ILE A 37 -6.19 13.13 -5.90
CA ILE A 37 -5.18 12.83 -4.86
C ILE A 37 -5.84 12.50 -3.50
N GLY A 38 -6.93 13.20 -3.15
CA GLY A 38 -7.68 12.97 -1.92
C GLY A 38 -8.48 11.66 -1.91
N SER A 39 -8.77 11.12 -3.10
CA SER A 39 -9.60 9.92 -3.31
C SER A 39 -8.79 8.87 -4.09
N ASN A 40 -7.58 8.56 -3.62
CA ASN A 40 -6.62 7.70 -4.32
C ASN A 40 -6.82 6.18 -4.10
N VAL A 41 -8.01 5.78 -3.63
CA VAL A 41 -8.56 4.41 -3.59
C VAL A 41 -7.86 3.40 -2.68
N ILE A 42 -6.55 3.51 -2.46
CA ILE A 42 -5.77 2.48 -1.76
C ILE A 42 -4.65 3.05 -0.90
N HIS A 43 -4.47 2.43 0.28
CA HIS A 43 -3.34 2.64 1.18
C HIS A 43 -2.42 1.41 1.21
N GLY A 44 -1.12 1.67 1.37
CA GLY A 44 -0.12 0.63 1.61
C GLY A 44 1.08 1.23 2.33
N SER A 45 1.57 0.48 3.32
CA SER A 45 2.70 0.88 4.16
C SER A 45 3.92 1.23 3.31
N ASP A 46 4.66 2.25 3.72
CA ASP A 46 5.83 2.78 3.02
C ASP A 46 7.14 2.10 3.43
N LEU A 47 7.21 1.65 4.69
CA LEU A 47 8.38 1.04 5.30
C LEU A 47 8.00 -0.21 6.10
N VAL A 48 8.93 -1.13 6.27
CA VAL A 48 8.73 -2.34 7.10
C VAL A 48 8.38 -1.98 8.54
N LYS A 49 8.98 -0.90 9.08
CA LYS A 49 8.67 -0.41 10.43
C LYS A 49 7.23 0.11 10.53
N SER A 50 6.76 0.87 9.55
CA SER A 50 5.38 1.36 9.47
C SER A 50 4.41 0.19 9.31
N ALA A 51 4.71 -0.75 8.42
CA ALA A 51 3.91 -1.94 8.18
C ALA A 51 3.66 -2.74 9.47
N ARG A 52 4.68 -2.96 10.30
CA ARG A 52 4.52 -3.64 11.60
C ARG A 52 3.56 -2.90 12.54
N LYS A 53 3.65 -1.56 12.59
CA LYS A 53 2.73 -0.74 13.40
C LYS A 53 1.30 -0.78 12.86
N GLU A 54 1.14 -0.67 11.54
CA GLU A 54 -0.16 -0.72 10.88
C GLU A 54 -0.83 -2.08 11.01
N ILE A 55 -0.07 -3.18 10.90
CA ILE A 55 -0.56 -4.55 11.13
C ILE A 55 -1.06 -4.68 12.58
N ALA A 56 -0.28 -4.23 13.56
CA ALA A 56 -0.68 -4.23 14.96
C ALA A 56 -1.93 -3.36 15.24
N LEU A 57 -2.07 -2.23 14.54
CA LEU A 57 -3.21 -1.32 14.69
C LEU A 57 -4.48 -1.90 14.06
N CYS A 58 -4.37 -2.48 12.87
CA CYS A 58 -5.53 -2.91 12.07
C CYS A 58 -5.92 -4.38 12.29
N CYS A 59 -5.06 -5.22 12.85
CA CYS A 59 -5.32 -6.64 13.02
C CYS A 59 -4.88 -7.14 14.40
N TYR A 60 -5.86 -7.37 15.28
CA TYR A 60 -5.64 -7.94 16.62
C TYR A 60 -5.02 -9.34 16.59
N GLN A 61 -5.34 -10.15 15.57
CA GLN A 61 -4.93 -11.57 15.51
C GLN A 61 -3.46 -11.75 15.09
N CYS A 62 -2.87 -10.81 14.35
CA CYS A 62 -1.47 -10.88 13.91
C CYS A 62 -0.44 -10.51 15.00
N LEU A 63 -0.89 -10.16 16.22
CA LEU A 63 0.01 -9.90 17.35
C LEU A 63 0.53 -11.19 18.02
N TYR A 64 -0.03 -12.35 17.67
CA TYR A 64 0.22 -13.63 18.33
C TYR A 64 0.86 -14.70 17.42
N THR A 65 1.33 -14.31 16.24
CA THR A 65 2.01 -15.16 15.25
C THR A 65 3.30 -14.49 14.81
#